data_AF-A0A511KL98-F1
#
_entry.id   AF-A0A511KL98-F1
#
_cell.length_a   1.000
_cell.length_b   1.000
_cell.length_c   1.000
_cell.angle_alpha   90.00
_cell.angle_beta   90.00
_cell.angle_gamma   90.00
#
_symmetry.space_group_name_H-M   'P 1'
#
loop_
_entity.id
_entity.type
_entity.pdbx_description
1 polymer ?
#
loop_
_entity_poly.entity_id
_entity_poly.type
_entity_poly.pdbx_seq_one_letter_code
_entity_poly.pdbx_strand_id
1 'polypeptide(L)'
;MSSKLKTGKLAAIINYRVKVVLNDSRALVGQLLAFDKHMNLVLAECDEYRRIKRKGQAVKAAEDDEEEDEMKRTLGLVILRGETIVTLSVEGPPPAIDDKNIPGLTPGPGFGAPAGRGMGLAAPPTMRQAPQTFVPPPGMPGGMPPPPPGFAAPPGFMPPPGFAPR
;
A
#
# COMPACT_ATOMS: atom_id res chain seq x y z
N MET A 1 -4.56 -30.95 -30.00
CA MET A 1 -4.89 -29.56 -30.35
C MET A 1 -5.32 -28.85 -29.08
N SER A 2 -4.46 -28.00 -28.51
CA SER A 2 -4.79 -27.25 -27.29
C SER A 2 -5.81 -26.18 -27.63
N SER A 3 -7.06 -26.37 -27.20
CA SER A 3 -8.10 -25.36 -27.34
C SER A 3 -7.69 -24.15 -26.50
N LYS A 4 -7.32 -23.05 -27.16
CA LYS A 4 -7.10 -21.75 -26.54
C LYS A 4 -8.34 -21.41 -25.72
N LEU A 5 -8.26 -21.55 -24.39
CA LEU A 5 -9.36 -21.23 -23.49
C LEU A 5 -9.72 -19.76 -23.75
N LYS A 6 -10.91 -19.52 -24.29
CA LYS A 6 -11.43 -18.17 -24.47
C LYS A 6 -11.63 -17.58 -23.09
N THR A 7 -10.65 -16.83 -22.61
CA THR A 7 -10.75 -16.05 -21.39
C THR A 7 -12.03 -15.20 -21.49
N GLY A 8 -12.95 -15.37 -20.54
CA GLY A 8 -14.25 -14.69 -20.58
C GLY A 8 -14.08 -13.19 -20.68
N LYS A 9 -15.01 -12.49 -21.35
CA LYS A 9 -14.94 -11.02 -21.56
C LYS A 9 -14.72 -10.26 -20.25
N LEU A 10 -15.33 -10.72 -19.15
CA LEU A 10 -15.16 -10.14 -17.82
C LEU A 10 -13.79 -10.40 -17.19
N ALA A 11 -13.17 -11.54 -17.48
CA ALA A 11 -11.83 -11.84 -17.02
C ALA A 11 -10.77 -10.95 -17.70
N ALA A 12 -11.04 -10.45 -18.91
CA ALA A 12 -10.15 -9.53 -19.61
C ALA A 12 -10.15 -8.11 -19.04
N ILE A 13 -11.18 -7.73 -18.26
CA ILE A 13 -11.34 -6.39 -17.68
C ILE A 13 -11.05 -6.33 -16.18
N ILE A 14 -10.50 -7.41 -15.59
CA ILE A 14 -10.03 -7.38 -14.20
C ILE A 14 -8.90 -6.34 -14.08
N ASN A 15 -8.89 -5.62 -12.97
CA ASN A 15 -8.04 -4.50 -12.60
C ASN A 15 -8.27 -3.21 -13.40
N TYR A 16 -9.16 -3.19 -14.40
CA TYR A 16 -9.49 -1.95 -15.11
C TYR A 16 -10.38 -1.04 -14.26
N ARG A 17 -10.32 0.25 -14.54
CA ARG A 17 -11.28 1.21 -14.00
C ARG A 17 -12.57 1.10 -14.79
N VAL A 18 -13.66 0.78 -14.11
CA VAL A 18 -14.97 0.53 -14.71
C VAL A 18 -16.01 1.48 -14.16
N LYS A 19 -16.94 1.89 -15.01
CA LYS A 19 -18.18 2.57 -14.65
C LYS A 19 -19.32 1.55 -14.68
N VAL A 20 -20.00 1.41 -13.56
CA VAL A 20 -21.12 0.49 -13.35
C VAL A 20 -22.37 1.32 -13.11
N VAL A 21 -23.41 1.10 -13.91
CA VAL A 21 -24.71 1.76 -13.72
C VAL A 21 -25.64 0.81 -12.99
N LEU A 22 -26.20 1.30 -11.90
CA LEU A 22 -27.18 0.59 -11.10
C LEU A 22 -28.61 0.86 -11.57
N ASN A 23 -29.53 0.00 -11.16
CA ASN A 23 -30.96 0.10 -11.45
C ASN A 23 -31.63 1.34 -10.82
N ASP A 24 -31.04 1.91 -9.77
CA ASP A 24 -31.51 3.13 -9.09
C ASP A 24 -30.95 4.42 -9.71
N SER A 25 -30.43 4.35 -10.94
CA SER A 25 -29.84 5.48 -11.69
C SER A 25 -28.53 6.03 -11.12
N ARG A 26 -27.93 5.36 -10.13
CA ARG A 26 -26.58 5.70 -9.65
C ARG A 26 -25.53 5.13 -10.61
N ALA A 27 -24.44 5.86 -10.77
CA ALA A 27 -23.23 5.34 -11.39
C ALA A 27 -22.15 5.17 -10.33
N LEU A 28 -21.44 4.05 -10.38
CA LEU A 28 -20.27 3.78 -9.54
C LEU A 28 -19.06 3.66 -10.45
N VAL A 29 -17.99 4.38 -10.13
CA VAL A 29 -16.71 4.28 -10.84
C VAL A 29 -15.68 3.75 -9.87
N GLY A 30 -15.01 2.67 -10.22
CA GLY A 30 -13.99 2.04 -9.38
C GLY A 30 -13.18 1.00 -10.13
N GLN A 31 -12.13 0.48 -9.49
CA GLN A 31 -11.30 -0.57 -10.08
C GLN A 31 -11.93 -1.94 -9.87
N LEU A 32 -12.14 -2.71 -10.94
CA LEU A 32 -12.72 -4.05 -10.84
C LEU A 32 -11.69 -5.06 -10.32
N LEU A 33 -11.84 -5.54 -9.09
CA LEU A 33 -10.95 -6.54 -8.51
C LEU A 33 -11.42 -7.97 -8.77
N ALA A 34 -12.72 -8.21 -8.72
CA ALA A 34 -13.29 -9.54 -8.88
C ALA A 34 -14.70 -9.49 -9.47
N PHE A 35 -15.09 -10.59 -10.12
CA PHE A 35 -16.44 -10.83 -10.61
C PHE A 35 -16.89 -12.23 -10.23
N ASP A 36 -18.20 -12.41 -10.08
CA ASP A 36 -18.82 -13.68 -9.76
C ASP A 36 -19.75 -14.15 -10.89
N LYS A 37 -20.17 -15.43 -10.84
CA LYS A 37 -21.18 -16.01 -11.73
C LYS A 37 -22.48 -15.21 -11.76
N HIS A 38 -22.86 -14.61 -10.64
CA HIS A 38 -24.07 -13.80 -10.51
C HIS A 38 -23.89 -12.33 -10.89
N MET A 39 -22.72 -11.92 -11.42
CA MET A 39 -22.33 -10.52 -11.58
C MET A 39 -22.17 -9.77 -10.26
N ASN A 40 -21.93 -10.47 -9.14
CA ASN A 40 -21.44 -9.77 -7.95
C ASN A 40 -20.05 -9.22 -8.26
N LEU A 41 -19.84 -7.92 -8.04
CA LEU A 41 -18.58 -7.24 -8.36
C LEU A 41 -17.91 -6.74 -7.10
N VAL A 42 -16.59 -6.85 -7.06
CA VAL A 42 -15.76 -6.19 -6.06
C VAL A 42 -15.06 -5.03 -6.74
N LEU A 43 -15.33 -3.82 -6.27
CA LEU A 43 -14.75 -2.60 -6.79
C LEU A 43 -13.90 -1.92 -5.70
N ALA A 44 -12.68 -1.52 -6.03
CA ALA A 44 -11.83 -0.71 -5.16
C ALA A 44 -11.91 0.78 -5.53
N GLU A 45 -11.66 1.63 -4.54
CA GLU A 45 -11.64 3.10 -4.68
C GLU A 45 -12.88 3.66 -5.40
N CYS A 46 -14.05 3.18 -4.97
CA CYS A 46 -15.31 3.49 -5.61
C CYS A 46 -15.79 4.89 -5.29
N ASP A 47 -16.18 5.61 -6.33
CA ASP A 47 -16.93 6.85 -6.26
C ASP A 47 -18.35 6.64 -6.80
N GLU A 48 -19.34 7.06 -6.01
CA GLU A 48 -20.76 7.15 -6.40
C GLU A 48 -21.04 8.51 -7.03
N TYR A 49 -21.64 8.46 -8.21
CA TYR A 49 -22.16 9.60 -8.96
C TYR A 49 -23.69 9.47 -9.01
N ARG A 50 -24.37 10.49 -8.48
CA ARG A 50 -25.83 10.59 -8.52
C ARG A 50 -26.24 11.75 -9.40
N ARG A 51 -27.05 11.48 -10.42
CA ARG A 51 -27.63 12.52 -11.29
C ARG A 51 -28.74 13.27 -10.55
N ILE A 52 -28.50 14.53 -10.20
CA ILE A 52 -29.55 15.41 -9.64
C ILE A 52 -30.16 16.19 -10.80
N LYS A 53 -31.36 15.82 -11.24
CA LYS A 53 -32.12 16.65 -12.18
C LYS A 53 -32.77 17.82 -11.42
N ARG A 54 -32.17 19.01 -11.45
CA ARG A 54 -32.85 20.22 -10.95
C ARG A 54 -34.00 20.57 -11.88
N LYS A 55 -35.24 20.30 -11.43
CA LYS A 55 -36.49 20.64 -12.14
C LYS A 55 -36.69 22.16 -12.11
N GLY A 56 -36.03 22.92 -12.99
CA GLY A 56 -36.19 24.38 -13.01
C GLY A 56 -35.50 25.17 -14.13
N GLN A 57 -34.44 24.66 -14.77
CA GLN A 57 -33.79 25.35 -15.89
C GLN A 57 -33.90 24.51 -17.16
N ALA A 58 -35.06 24.58 -17.78
CA ALA A 58 -35.35 23.92 -19.05
C ALA A 58 -35.33 24.94 -20.20
N VAL A 59 -34.31 25.80 -20.31
CA VAL A 59 -34.01 26.56 -21.53
C VAL A 59 -32.53 26.97 -21.50
N LYS A 60 -31.71 26.45 -22.44
CA LYS A 60 -30.31 26.83 -22.72
C LYS A 60 -29.13 26.11 -22.00
N ALA A 61 -29.22 24.81 -21.74
CA ALA A 61 -28.00 24.02 -21.53
C ALA A 61 -28.16 22.68 -22.25
N ALA A 62 -28.18 22.75 -23.58
CA ALA A 62 -27.96 21.59 -24.42
C ALA A 62 -26.45 21.53 -24.67
N GLU A 63 -25.86 20.40 -24.33
CA GLU A 63 -24.53 19.87 -24.71
C GLU A 63 -23.35 19.97 -23.73
N ASP A 64 -23.22 20.98 -22.85
CA ASP A 64 -21.97 21.08 -22.03
C ASP A 64 -22.13 20.98 -20.49
N ASP A 65 -23.33 21.12 -19.91
CA ASP A 65 -23.52 21.19 -18.44
C ASP A 65 -24.17 19.93 -17.80
N GLU A 66 -24.10 18.76 -18.44
CA GLU A 66 -24.51 17.51 -17.77
C GLU A 66 -23.49 17.03 -16.71
N GLU A 67 -22.30 17.65 -16.67
CA GLU A 67 -21.18 17.24 -15.82
C GLU A 67 -21.23 17.82 -14.40
N GLU A 68 -22.00 18.88 -14.13
CA GLU A 68 -21.79 19.69 -12.92
C GLU A 68 -22.79 19.43 -11.75
N ASP A 69 -23.95 18.81 -12.00
CA ASP A 69 -24.92 18.47 -10.94
C ASP A 69 -24.82 17.00 -10.47
N GLU A 70 -23.67 16.36 -10.70
CA GLU A 70 -23.37 15.03 -10.18
C GLU A 70 -22.87 15.10 -8.73
N MET A 71 -23.73 14.75 -7.77
CA MET A 71 -23.31 14.65 -6.38
C MET A 71 -22.37 13.44 -6.21
N LYS A 72 -21.08 13.74 -6.06
CA LYS A 72 -20.02 12.75 -5.83
C LYS A 72 -19.98 12.31 -4.36
N ARG A 73 -19.95 11.00 -4.11
CA ARG A 73 -19.71 10.41 -2.80
C ARG A 73 -18.66 9.31 -2.91
N THR A 74 -17.54 9.45 -2.20
CA THR A 74 -16.52 8.41 -2.11
C THR A 74 -16.95 7.32 -1.13
N LEU A 75 -16.86 6.06 -1.57
CA LEU A 75 -17.21 4.87 -0.79
C LEU A 75 -15.99 4.03 -0.40
N GLY A 76 -14.97 3.95 -1.26
CA GLY A 76 -13.80 3.10 -1.04
C GLY A 76 -13.99 1.68 -1.58
N LEU A 77 -13.79 0.64 -0.75
CA LEU A 77 -14.00 -0.75 -1.17
C LEU A 77 -15.49 -1.11 -1.12
N VAL A 78 -16.05 -1.55 -2.24
CA VAL A 78 -17.48 -1.86 -2.36
C VAL A 78 -17.67 -3.24 -2.98
N ILE A 79 -18.63 -3.99 -2.44
CA ILE A 79 -19.15 -5.22 -3.04
C ILE A 79 -20.56 -4.94 -3.54
N LEU A 80 -20.78 -5.12 -4.84
CA LEU A 80 -22.07 -4.96 -5.48
C LEU A 80 -22.73 -6.31 -5.70
N ARG A 81 -24.05 -6.36 -5.48
CA ARG A 81 -24.88 -7.50 -5.82
C ARG A 81 -25.25 -7.43 -7.30
N GLY A 82 -25.07 -8.52 -8.03
CA GLY A 82 -25.23 -8.48 -9.50
C GLY A 82 -26.67 -8.24 -10.00
N GLU A 83 -27.67 -8.42 -9.14
CA GLU A 83 -29.07 -8.13 -9.45
C GLU A 83 -29.35 -6.64 -9.69
N THR A 84 -28.57 -5.73 -9.07
CA THR A 84 -28.78 -4.29 -9.20
C THR A 84 -28.03 -3.68 -10.39
N ILE A 85 -27.18 -4.46 -11.06
CA ILE A 85 -26.31 -3.97 -12.13
C ILE A 85 -27.07 -3.98 -13.46
N VAL A 86 -27.12 -2.82 -14.12
CA VAL A 86 -27.75 -2.67 -15.44
C VAL A 86 -26.72 -2.71 -16.54
N THR A 87 -25.66 -1.91 -16.43
CA THR A 87 -24.58 -1.86 -17.43
C THR A 87 -23.20 -1.70 -16.78
N LEU A 88 -22.19 -2.15 -17.50
CA LEU A 88 -20.77 -2.01 -17.15
C LEU A 88 -20.00 -1.53 -18.38
N SER A 89 -19.19 -0.48 -18.21
CA SER A 89 -18.31 0.08 -19.24
C SER A 89 -16.90 0.31 -18.69
N VAL A 90 -15.87 0.10 -19.50
CA VAL A 90 -14.48 0.40 -19.14
C VAL A 90 -14.25 1.90 -19.28
N GLU A 91 -13.77 2.54 -18.22
CA GLU A 91 -13.50 3.97 -18.16
C GLU A 91 -12.02 4.30 -18.32
N GLY A 92 -11.13 3.49 -17.73
CA GLY A 92 -9.70 3.73 -17.78
C GLY A 92 -8.83 2.47 -17.64
N PRO A 93 -7.55 2.55 -18.02
CA PRO A 93 -6.61 1.44 -17.85
C PRO A 93 -6.43 1.11 -16.34
N PRO A 94 -5.92 -0.08 -16.01
CA PRO A 94 -5.60 -0.43 -14.64
C PRO A 94 -4.64 0.62 -14.02
N PRO A 95 -4.91 1.11 -12.80
CA PRO A 95 -3.94 1.93 -12.09
C PRO A 95 -2.64 1.12 -11.96
N ALA A 96 -1.52 1.73 -12.34
CA ALA A 96 -0.22 1.11 -12.14
C ALA A 96 -0.01 0.97 -10.63
N ILE A 97 -0.08 -0.26 -10.14
CA ILE A 97 0.38 -0.57 -8.79
C ILE A 97 1.90 -0.47 -8.89
N ASP A 98 2.45 0.64 -8.42
CA ASP A 98 3.90 0.79 -8.30
C ASP A 98 4.38 -0.17 -7.20
N ASP A 99 4.60 -1.44 -7.56
CA ASP A 99 5.36 -2.41 -6.75
C ASP A 99 6.77 -1.89 -6.41
N LYS A 100 7.19 -0.78 -7.05
CA LYS A 100 8.40 -0.01 -6.75
C LYS A 100 8.42 0.62 -5.36
N ASN A 101 7.27 0.68 -4.67
CA ASN A 101 7.18 1.21 -3.30
C ASN A 101 7.09 0.13 -2.22
N ILE A 102 7.35 -1.14 -2.56
CA ILE A 102 8.04 -2.00 -1.61
C ILE A 102 9.48 -1.49 -1.67
N PRO A 103 10.00 -0.77 -0.65
CA PRO A 103 11.41 -0.47 -0.63
C PRO A 103 12.08 -1.83 -0.56
N GLY A 104 12.56 -2.30 -1.70
CA GLY A 104 13.53 -3.36 -1.76
C GLY A 104 14.55 -2.96 -0.73
N LEU A 105 14.65 -3.78 0.30
CA LEU A 105 15.47 -3.60 1.47
C LEU A 105 16.93 -3.67 1.01
N THR A 106 17.32 -2.66 0.27
CA THR A 106 18.64 -2.47 -0.31
C THR A 106 19.48 -2.18 0.92
N PRO A 107 20.46 -3.03 1.26
CA PRO A 107 21.26 -2.83 2.46
C PRO A 107 22.06 -1.54 2.28
N GLY A 108 21.47 -0.43 2.68
CA GLY A 108 22.17 0.84 2.81
C GLY A 108 23.16 0.74 3.97
N PRO A 109 24.19 1.59 3.99
CA PRO A 109 25.04 1.75 5.17
C PRO A 109 24.15 1.98 6.41
N GLY A 110 24.11 1.01 7.32
CA GLY A 110 23.17 0.98 8.46
C GLY A 110 22.28 -0.26 8.56
N PHE A 111 22.32 -1.18 7.59
CA PHE A 111 21.58 -2.43 7.66
C PHE A 111 22.19 -3.41 8.69
N GLY A 112 21.52 -3.60 9.83
CA GLY A 112 21.95 -4.50 10.90
C GLY A 112 21.71 -5.97 10.54
N ALA A 113 22.78 -6.74 10.36
CA ALA A 113 22.69 -8.19 10.26
C ALA A 113 22.20 -8.77 11.61
N PRO A 114 21.20 -9.68 11.64
CA PRO A 114 20.79 -10.32 12.88
C PRO A 114 21.93 -11.19 13.42
N ALA A 115 22.56 -10.72 14.49
CA ALA A 115 23.58 -11.45 15.22
C ALA A 115 22.93 -12.59 16.02
N GLY A 116 22.82 -13.78 15.42
CA GLY A 116 22.46 -14.97 16.20
C GLY A 116 21.84 -16.10 15.40
N ARG A 117 22.68 -17.00 14.89
CA ARG A 117 22.62 -18.45 15.14
C ARG A 117 23.63 -19.16 14.26
N GLY A 118 24.58 -19.84 14.89
CA GLY A 118 25.68 -20.53 14.24
C GLY A 118 25.22 -21.70 13.38
N MET A 119 25.75 -21.74 12.16
CA MET A 119 26.01 -22.91 11.33
C MET A 119 26.82 -22.35 10.14
N GLY A 120 28.04 -22.74 9.82
CA GLY A 120 28.86 -23.89 10.15
C GLY A 120 29.74 -24.12 8.92
N LEU A 121 31.05 -24.25 9.14
CA LEU A 121 32.02 -24.92 8.25
C LEU A 121 32.07 -24.53 6.77
N ALA A 122 33.04 -23.69 6.41
CA ALA A 122 33.87 -23.92 5.22
C ALA A 122 35.19 -23.12 5.31
N ALA A 123 36.26 -23.82 5.67
CA ALA A 123 37.63 -23.44 5.35
C ALA A 123 38.27 -24.64 4.62
N PRO A 124 39.42 -24.51 3.93
CA PRO A 124 39.95 -23.45 3.07
C PRO A 124 40.43 -24.03 1.70
N PRO A 125 41.10 -23.27 0.81
CA PRO A 125 42.52 -23.60 0.62
C PRO A 125 43.46 -22.39 0.35
N THR A 126 44.66 -22.50 0.92
CA THR A 126 45.96 -22.12 0.36
C THR A 126 46.23 -20.66 -0.05
N MET A 127 46.98 -19.91 0.77
CA MET A 127 48.22 -19.28 0.29
C MET A 127 49.21 -19.06 1.44
N ARG A 128 50.42 -19.56 1.23
CA ARG A 128 51.61 -19.41 2.09
C ARG A 128 52.31 -18.07 1.81
N GLN A 129 53.16 -17.67 2.76
CA GLN A 129 54.13 -16.55 2.80
C GLN A 129 53.61 -15.32 3.57
N ALA A 130 54.29 -14.74 4.57
CA ALA A 130 55.64 -14.88 5.12
C ALA A 130 55.63 -14.37 6.59
N PRO A 131 56.63 -14.68 7.44
CA PRO A 131 56.63 -14.27 8.84
C PRO A 131 57.13 -12.82 8.94
N GLN A 132 56.29 -11.90 9.43
CA GLN A 132 56.73 -10.57 9.84
C GLN A 132 56.60 -10.47 11.34
N THR A 133 57.76 -10.62 11.98
CA THR A 133 58.04 -10.26 13.35
C THR A 133 57.91 -8.75 13.51
N PHE A 134 56.87 -8.27 14.20
CA PHE A 134 56.90 -6.92 14.76
C PHE A 134 56.06 -6.84 16.05
N VAL A 135 56.79 -6.99 17.16
CA VAL A 135 56.70 -6.33 18.47
C VAL A 135 55.31 -5.91 19.01
N PRO A 136 54.94 -6.35 20.23
CA PRO A 136 53.71 -5.94 20.90
C PRO A 136 53.82 -4.54 21.54
N PRO A 137 52.80 -3.67 21.44
CA PRO A 137 52.64 -2.52 22.34
C PRO A 137 52.15 -3.00 23.73
N PRO A 138 52.90 -2.76 24.80
CA PRO A 138 52.47 -3.04 26.17
C PRO A 138 51.41 -2.03 26.63
N GLY A 139 50.37 -2.51 27.33
CA GLY A 139 49.71 -1.69 28.36
C GLY A 139 48.30 -1.14 28.11
N MET A 140 47.39 -1.87 27.44
CA MET A 140 45.96 -1.52 27.52
C MET A 140 45.12 -2.67 28.10
N PRO A 141 45.03 -2.80 29.44
CA PRO A 141 44.06 -3.66 30.07
C PRO A 141 42.65 -3.08 29.87
N GLY A 142 41.70 -3.98 29.58
CA GLY A 142 40.34 -3.63 29.24
C GLY A 142 39.53 -2.93 30.34
N GLY A 143 38.35 -2.46 29.93
CA GLY A 143 37.34 -1.96 30.85
C GLY A 143 36.62 -0.73 30.30
N MET A 144 35.38 -0.93 29.86
CA MET A 144 34.35 0.11 29.70
C MET A 144 33.40 -0.03 30.91
N PRO A 145 32.67 1.00 31.36
CA PRO A 145 33.06 2.32 31.87
C PRO A 145 32.43 2.56 33.28
N PRO A 146 32.69 3.69 33.95
CA PRO A 146 31.65 4.32 34.78
C PRO A 146 31.22 5.67 34.18
N PRO A 147 29.92 5.99 34.14
CA PRO A 147 29.47 7.31 33.75
C PRO A 147 29.87 8.36 34.80
N PRO A 148 30.30 9.56 34.37
CA PRO A 148 30.84 10.58 35.25
C PRO A 148 29.75 11.22 36.15
N PRO A 149 30.08 11.57 37.40
CA PRO A 149 29.21 12.37 38.26
C PRO A 149 29.01 13.77 37.67
N GLY A 150 27.76 14.20 37.49
CA GLY A 150 27.44 15.57 37.06
C GLY A 150 26.49 15.71 35.86
N PHE A 151 25.94 14.62 35.32
CA PHE A 151 24.89 14.72 34.29
C PHE A 151 23.53 14.93 34.95
N ALA A 152 23.19 16.20 35.20
CA ALA A 152 21.84 16.59 35.60
C ALA A 152 20.84 16.28 34.47
N ALA A 153 19.74 15.63 34.82
CA ALA A 153 18.64 15.40 33.89
C ALA A 153 18.07 16.74 33.39
N PRO A 154 17.73 16.86 32.09
CA PRO A 154 17.18 18.09 31.53
C PRO A 154 15.84 18.47 32.22
N PRO A 155 15.65 19.75 32.58
CA PRO A 155 14.46 20.21 33.27
C PRO A 155 13.27 20.21 32.31
N GLY A 156 12.26 19.38 32.58
CA GLY A 156 11.04 19.35 31.76
C GLY A 156 10.19 18.09 31.83
N PHE A 157 10.64 17.02 32.50
CA PHE A 157 9.85 15.81 32.66
C PHE A 157 9.34 15.64 34.10
N MET A 158 8.44 16.53 34.52
CA MET A 158 7.60 16.30 35.69
C MET A 158 6.22 15.84 35.23
N PRO A 159 5.72 14.67 35.67
CA PRO A 159 4.35 14.28 35.43
C PRO A 159 3.39 15.21 36.21
N PRO A 160 2.19 15.50 35.67
CA PRO A 160 1.25 16.44 36.25
C PRO A 160 0.78 16.01 37.66
N PRO A 161 0.64 16.94 38.62
CA PRO A 161 0.16 16.64 39.96
C PRO A 161 -1.31 16.21 39.92
N GLY A 162 -1.63 15.01 40.41
CA GLY A 162 -3.03 14.61 40.65
C GLY A 162 -3.40 13.15 40.37
N PHE A 163 -2.47 12.28 39.95
CA PHE A 163 -2.77 10.86 39.71
C PHE A 163 -2.01 9.96 40.68
N ALA A 164 -2.53 9.83 41.90
CA ALA A 164 -2.14 8.77 42.83
C ALA A 164 -3.39 7.93 43.16
N PRO A 165 -3.29 6.58 43.17
CA PRO A 165 -4.42 5.72 43.44
C PRO A 165 -4.61 5.55 44.95
N ARG A 166 -5.73 6.05 45.47
CA ARG A 166 -6.57 5.45 46.52
C ARG A 166 -7.81 6.29 46.77
#